data_AF-A0A7V2X740-F1
#
_entry.id   AF-A0A7V2X740-F1
#
_cell.length_a   1.000
_cell.length_b   1.000
_cell.length_c   1.000
_cell.angle_alpha   90.00
_cell.angle_beta   90.00
_cell.angle_gamma   90.00
#
_symmetry.space_group_name_H-M   'P 1'
#
loop_
_entity.id
_entity.type
_entity.pdbx_description
1 polymer ?
#
loop_
_entity_poly.entity_id
_entity_poly.type
_entity_poly.pdbx_seq_one_letter_code
_entity_poly.pdbx_strand_id
1 'polypeptide(L)'
;MLHGPQLMPEYLSDFAALVCPSDPKADQVLSGGYWNRRDPGGQLNPQNPFNPCRVDDFSYLYFSWAFQDLYAGPLDPNAPGMPSNLGLAAQQGYLNISLAVAMQQIYGQIQAGNYSALDKDLTLALDDRTVYRLREGIERFFITDINNPAASSQAQSNVYIMTDIVASRSGEFNHLPGGANVLYLDGHVEFIRFPGPRISPVTRAFAVLIGSSL
;
A
#
# COMPACT_ATOMS: atom_id res chain seq x y z
N MET A 1 -2.85 -0.84 -5.68
CA MET A 1 -4.26 -0.88 -5.29
C MET A 1 -4.94 -2.01 -6.03
N LEU A 2 -5.75 -2.79 -5.30
CA LEU A 2 -6.55 -3.86 -5.88
C LEU A 2 -7.70 -3.22 -6.68
N HIS A 3 -7.87 -3.65 -7.94
CA HIS A 3 -8.87 -3.10 -8.84
C HIS A 3 -9.73 -4.25 -9.39
N GLY A 4 -10.95 -4.38 -8.89
CA GLY A 4 -11.82 -5.52 -9.17
C GLY A 4 -11.95 -5.91 -10.66
N PRO A 5 -12.09 -4.96 -11.61
CA PRO A 5 -12.14 -5.28 -13.04
C PRO A 5 -10.88 -5.92 -13.64
N GLN A 6 -9.73 -5.82 -12.96
CA GLN A 6 -8.47 -6.44 -13.40
C GLN A 6 -8.25 -7.83 -12.79
N LEU A 7 -9.14 -8.25 -11.89
CA LEU A 7 -9.01 -9.51 -11.17
C LEU A 7 -9.73 -10.61 -11.96
N MET A 8 -9.02 -11.69 -12.30
CA MET A 8 -9.65 -12.81 -12.99
C MET A 8 -10.59 -13.53 -12.00
N PRO A 9 -11.88 -13.73 -12.34
CA PRO A 9 -12.88 -14.30 -11.43
C PRO A 9 -12.47 -15.65 -10.80
N GLU A 10 -11.65 -16.43 -11.50
CA GLU A 10 -11.21 -17.75 -11.07
C GLU A 10 -10.19 -17.70 -9.92
N TYR A 11 -9.48 -16.59 -9.74
CA TYR A 11 -8.47 -16.43 -8.68
C TYR A 11 -9.02 -15.85 -7.37
N LEU A 12 -10.23 -15.30 -7.38
CA LEU A 12 -10.91 -14.80 -6.18
C LEU A 12 -12.41 -15.10 -6.28
N SER A 13 -12.78 -16.26 -5.76
CA SER A 13 -14.16 -16.73 -5.74
C SER A 13 -15.03 -16.03 -4.68
N ASP A 14 -14.41 -15.44 -3.66
CA ASP A 14 -15.09 -14.73 -2.58
C ASP A 14 -14.37 -13.41 -2.26
N PHE A 15 -15.04 -12.29 -2.57
CA PHE A 15 -14.52 -10.95 -2.28
C PHE A 15 -14.50 -10.64 -0.77
N ALA A 16 -15.25 -11.37 0.06
CA ALA A 16 -15.17 -11.21 1.51
C ALA A 16 -13.76 -11.51 2.06
N ALA A 17 -12.95 -12.29 1.33
CA ALA A 17 -11.54 -12.53 1.66
C ALA A 17 -10.67 -11.26 1.58
N LEU A 18 -11.14 -10.20 0.90
CA LEU A 18 -10.46 -8.91 0.85
C LEU A 18 -10.85 -7.99 2.01
N VAL A 19 -11.68 -8.45 2.93
CA VAL A 19 -12.10 -7.71 4.12
C VAL A 19 -11.41 -8.32 5.34
N CYS A 20 -10.68 -7.50 6.08
CA CYS A 20 -10.05 -7.94 7.31
C CYS A 20 -11.14 -8.12 8.39
N PRO A 21 -11.24 -9.28 9.06
CA PRO A 21 -12.24 -9.49 10.11
C PRO A 21 -12.15 -8.52 11.30
N SER A 22 -10.98 -7.94 11.52
CA SER A 22 -10.75 -6.93 12.56
C SER A 22 -10.91 -5.48 12.09
N ASP A 23 -11.21 -5.26 10.80
CA ASP A 23 -11.56 -3.94 10.29
C ASP A 23 -12.86 -3.44 10.95
N PRO A 24 -12.83 -2.28 11.66
CA PRO A 24 -13.99 -1.77 12.37
C PRO A 24 -15.15 -1.37 11.44
N LYS A 25 -14.91 -1.29 10.13
CA LYS A 25 -15.89 -0.96 9.09
C LYS A 25 -16.22 -2.16 8.19
N ALA A 26 -15.77 -3.37 8.53
CA ALA A 26 -16.02 -4.58 7.75
C ALA A 26 -17.51 -4.79 7.44
N ASP A 27 -18.39 -4.40 8.38
CA ASP A 27 -19.85 -4.48 8.23
C ASP A 27 -20.37 -3.68 7.04
N GLN A 28 -19.75 -2.56 6.68
CA GLN A 28 -20.11 -1.75 5.51
C GLN A 28 -19.99 -2.55 4.21
N VAL A 29 -19.00 -3.44 4.13
CA VAL A 29 -18.79 -4.31 2.97
C VAL A 29 -19.64 -5.57 3.09
N LEU A 30 -19.49 -6.30 4.21
CA LEU A 30 -20.07 -7.64 4.38
C LEU A 30 -21.60 -7.62 4.48
N SER A 31 -22.17 -6.51 4.97
CA SER A 31 -23.61 -6.39 5.18
C SER A 31 -24.21 -5.05 4.74
N GLY A 32 -23.40 -4.02 4.51
CA GLY A 32 -23.84 -2.67 4.18
C GLY A 32 -23.94 -2.37 2.69
N GLY A 33 -23.44 -3.23 1.80
CA GLY A 33 -23.50 -3.02 0.36
C GLY A 33 -22.46 -2.04 -0.19
N TYR A 34 -21.32 -1.87 0.49
CA TYR A 34 -20.27 -0.95 0.06
C TYR A 34 -19.71 -1.27 -1.34
N TRP A 35 -19.61 -2.53 -1.74
CA TRP A 35 -19.22 -2.91 -3.12
C TRP A 35 -20.41 -3.16 -4.05
N ASN A 36 -21.64 -2.88 -3.61
CA ASN A 36 -22.86 -3.03 -4.42
C ASN A 36 -23.15 -1.74 -5.19
N ARG A 37 -23.98 -1.84 -6.23
CA ARG A 37 -24.48 -0.65 -6.94
C ARG A 37 -25.14 0.31 -5.93
N ARG A 38 -24.91 1.61 -6.13
CA ARG A 38 -25.52 2.65 -5.30
C ARG A 38 -26.95 2.90 -5.75
N ASP A 39 -27.81 3.22 -4.79
CA ASP A 39 -29.12 3.77 -5.09
C ASP A 39 -29.00 5.16 -5.74
N PRO A 40 -30.07 5.65 -6.41
CA PRO A 40 -30.16 7.05 -6.79
C PRO A 40 -29.87 7.96 -5.57
N GLY A 41 -28.85 8.83 -5.68
CA GLY A 41 -28.38 9.66 -4.57
C GLY A 41 -27.17 9.11 -3.81
N GLY A 42 -26.61 7.96 -4.22
CA GLY A 42 -25.31 7.47 -3.74
C GLY A 42 -25.36 6.67 -2.43
N GLN A 43 -26.55 6.31 -1.95
CA GLN A 43 -26.73 5.56 -0.71
C GLN A 43 -26.25 4.10 -0.86
N LEU A 44 -25.74 3.54 0.23
CA LEU A 44 -25.37 2.13 0.32
C LEU A 44 -26.63 1.28 0.42
N ASN A 45 -26.67 0.16 -0.30
CA ASN A 45 -27.80 -0.74 -0.29
C ASN A 45 -27.31 -2.17 -0.55
N PRO A 46 -27.35 -3.08 0.44
CA PRO A 46 -26.88 -4.45 0.28
C PRO A 46 -27.81 -5.32 -0.58
N GLN A 47 -29.05 -4.89 -0.84
CA GLN A 47 -29.97 -5.58 -1.76
C GLN A 47 -29.64 -5.32 -3.24
N ASN A 48 -28.86 -4.27 -3.53
CA ASN A 48 -28.45 -4.00 -4.90
C ASN A 48 -27.44 -5.04 -5.43
N PRO A 49 -27.34 -5.24 -6.75
CA PRO A 49 -26.35 -6.16 -7.31
C PRO A 49 -24.92 -5.77 -6.94
N PHE A 50 -24.07 -6.77 -6.69
CA PHE A 50 -22.63 -6.59 -6.53
C PHE A 50 -22.02 -5.89 -7.75
N ASN A 51 -21.05 -5.00 -7.52
CA ASN A 51 -20.37 -4.26 -8.58
C ASN A 51 -18.85 -4.41 -8.43
N PRO A 52 -18.21 -5.28 -9.23
CA PRO A 52 -16.76 -5.47 -9.20
C PRO A 52 -15.97 -4.17 -9.41
N CYS A 53 -16.51 -3.19 -10.14
CA CYS A 53 -15.88 -1.88 -10.36
C CYS A 53 -15.82 -1.00 -9.10
N ARG A 54 -16.45 -1.42 -7.99
CA ARG A 54 -16.39 -0.72 -6.71
C ARG A 54 -15.45 -1.37 -5.71
N VAL A 55 -14.89 -2.54 -6.04
CA VAL A 55 -13.90 -3.21 -5.17
C VAL A 55 -12.63 -2.37 -5.18
N ASP A 56 -12.22 -1.96 -3.98
CA ASP A 56 -11.09 -1.10 -3.68
C ASP A 56 -10.19 -1.78 -2.62
N ASP A 57 -9.22 -1.04 -2.10
CA ASP A 57 -8.24 -1.47 -1.10
C ASP A 57 -8.77 -1.43 0.35
N PHE A 58 -10.09 -1.64 0.53
CA PHE A 58 -10.83 -1.40 1.78
C PHE A 58 -10.11 -1.82 3.06
N SER A 59 -9.64 -3.09 3.14
CA SER A 59 -8.91 -3.57 4.31
C SER A 59 -7.42 -3.84 4.07
N TYR A 60 -7.00 -3.93 2.82
CA TYR A 60 -5.64 -4.33 2.49
C TYR A 60 -5.09 -3.51 1.35
N LEU A 61 -3.87 -2.99 1.54
CA LEU A 61 -3.15 -2.27 0.52
C LEU A 61 -2.16 -3.20 -0.18
N TYR A 62 -2.38 -3.40 -1.48
CA TYR A 62 -1.42 -4.05 -2.38
C TYR A 62 -0.51 -3.00 -3.04
N PHE A 63 0.80 -3.19 -2.91
CA PHE A 63 1.81 -2.34 -3.52
C PHE A 63 2.12 -2.79 -4.94
N SER A 64 2.21 -1.83 -5.86
CA SER A 64 2.64 -2.11 -7.24
C SER A 64 4.17 -2.03 -7.38
N TRP A 65 4.86 -1.35 -6.48
CA TRP A 65 6.31 -1.14 -6.53
C TRP A 65 7.01 -1.69 -5.28
N ALA A 66 8.24 -2.14 -5.45
CA ALA A 66 9.11 -2.58 -4.36
C ALA A 66 9.76 -1.37 -3.69
N PHE A 67 9.08 -0.80 -2.69
CA PHE A 67 9.54 0.41 -2.01
C PHE A 67 10.70 0.16 -1.03
N GLN A 68 10.75 -0.98 -0.34
CA GLN A 68 11.79 -1.32 0.66
C GLN A 68 12.15 -0.12 1.57
N ASP A 69 13.42 0.30 1.58
CA ASP A 69 13.99 1.41 2.33
C ASP A 69 13.94 2.76 1.59
N LEU A 70 13.42 2.78 0.36
CA LEU A 70 13.50 3.94 -0.53
C LEU A 70 12.55 5.08 -0.14
N TYR A 71 11.59 4.82 0.76
CA TYR A 71 10.55 5.80 1.10
C TYR A 71 10.91 6.74 2.25
N ALA A 72 11.79 6.33 3.17
CA ALA A 72 12.09 7.12 4.35
C ALA A 72 13.02 8.30 4.00
N GLY A 73 12.74 9.47 4.58
CA GLY A 73 13.64 10.64 4.50
C GLY A 73 14.77 10.57 5.53
N PRO A 74 15.54 11.65 5.75
CA PRO A 74 16.58 11.70 6.79
C PRO A 74 16.04 11.73 8.22
N LEU A 75 14.86 12.29 8.48
CA LEU A 75 14.26 12.35 9.82
C LEU A 75 13.65 11.01 10.25
N ASP A 76 13.26 10.90 11.52
CA ASP A 76 12.55 9.72 12.03
C ASP A 76 11.13 9.64 11.42
N PRO A 77 10.79 8.60 10.63
CA PRO A 77 9.48 8.46 10.01
C PRO A 77 8.34 8.21 11.01
N ASN A 78 8.66 8.06 12.31
CA ASN A 78 7.70 7.87 13.39
C ASN A 78 7.61 9.06 14.36
N ALA A 79 8.27 10.18 14.05
CA ALA A 79 8.33 11.33 14.94
C ALA A 79 6.93 11.83 15.36
N PRO A 80 6.67 12.05 16.67
CA PRO A 80 5.43 12.66 17.12
C PRO A 80 5.37 14.11 16.62
N GLY A 81 4.38 14.42 15.77
CA GLY A 81 4.22 15.75 15.15
C GLY A 81 4.59 15.84 13.67
N MET A 82 4.95 14.73 13.03
CA MET A 82 5.09 14.65 11.58
C MET A 82 3.80 15.17 10.87
N PRO A 83 3.91 16.03 9.83
CA PRO A 83 2.76 16.49 9.06
C PRO A 83 2.00 15.35 8.35
N SER A 84 0.68 15.47 8.25
CA SER A 84 -0.20 14.56 7.49
C SER A 84 -0.18 14.79 5.98
N ASN A 85 0.31 15.95 5.54
CA ASN A 85 0.39 16.29 4.12
C ASN A 85 1.66 15.71 3.51
N LEU A 86 1.52 14.90 2.46
CA LEU A 86 2.63 14.28 1.73
C LEU A 86 3.73 15.28 1.35
N GLY A 87 3.35 16.45 0.82
CA GLY A 87 4.30 17.49 0.39
C GLY A 87 5.09 18.07 1.56
N LEU A 88 4.42 18.42 2.67
CA LEU A 88 5.08 18.96 3.86
C LEU A 88 5.96 17.92 4.56
N ALA A 89 5.48 16.68 4.67
CA ALA A 89 6.24 15.56 5.23
C ALA A 89 7.54 15.30 4.45
N ALA A 90 7.46 15.32 3.12
CA ALA A 90 8.62 15.20 2.24
C ALA A 90 9.57 16.39 2.33
N GLN A 91 9.05 17.63 2.30
CA GLN A 91 9.84 18.86 2.42
C GLN A 91 10.61 18.94 3.74
N GLN A 92 10.02 18.47 4.84
CA GLN A 92 10.67 18.44 6.15
C GLN A 92 11.65 17.26 6.32
N GLY A 93 11.66 16.30 5.40
CA GLY A 93 12.59 15.17 5.41
C GLY A 93 12.11 13.95 6.19
N TYR A 94 10.81 13.79 6.45
CA TYR A 94 10.25 12.55 7.00
C TYR A 94 10.07 11.47 5.91
N LEU A 95 9.79 11.92 4.68
CA LEU A 95 9.69 11.08 3.49
C LEU A 95 10.79 11.44 2.50
N ASN A 96 11.15 10.48 1.66
CA ASN A 96 11.99 10.71 0.50
C ASN A 96 11.29 11.70 -0.45
N ILE A 97 11.90 12.86 -0.66
CA ILE A 97 11.33 13.92 -1.50
C ILE A 97 11.24 13.54 -2.98
N SER A 98 12.24 12.82 -3.50
CA SER A 98 12.21 12.30 -4.88
C SER A 98 11.05 11.34 -5.08
N LEU A 99 10.79 10.49 -4.07
CA LEU A 99 9.66 9.58 -4.12
C LEU A 99 8.33 10.32 -4.07
N ALA A 100 8.19 11.29 -3.16
CA ALA A 100 6.96 12.08 -3.05
C ALA A 100 6.66 12.83 -4.36
N VAL A 101 7.67 13.41 -5.00
CA VAL A 101 7.54 14.06 -6.31
C VAL A 101 7.14 13.05 -7.40
N ALA A 102 7.79 11.90 -7.46
CA ALA A 102 7.45 10.85 -8.41
C ALA A 102 5.98 10.39 -8.24
N MET A 103 5.54 10.20 -6.99
CA MET A 103 4.15 9.81 -6.69
C MET A 103 3.13 10.89 -7.08
N GLN A 104 3.43 12.17 -6.84
CA GLN A 104 2.57 13.27 -7.29
C GLN A 104 2.46 13.33 -8.83
N GLN A 105 3.55 13.07 -9.55
CA GLN A 105 3.53 13.01 -11.01
C GLN A 105 2.67 11.84 -11.51
N ILE A 106 2.81 10.64 -10.92
CA ILE A 106 1.97 9.49 -11.23
C ILE A 106 0.49 9.81 -10.96
N TYR A 107 0.18 10.40 -9.81
CA TYR A 107 -1.19 10.81 -9.48
C TYR A 107 -1.75 11.78 -10.53
N GLY A 108 -0.96 12.77 -10.97
CA GLY A 108 -1.34 13.68 -12.04
C GLY A 108 -1.63 12.97 -13.37
N GLN A 109 -0.83 11.96 -13.73
CA GLN A 109 -1.08 11.17 -14.94
C GLN A 109 -2.36 10.33 -14.84
N ILE A 110 -2.63 9.73 -13.69
CA ILE A 110 -3.86 8.98 -13.43
C ILE A 110 -5.09 9.89 -13.54
N GLN A 111 -5.03 11.09 -12.95
CA GLN A 111 -6.11 12.08 -13.04
C GLN A 111 -6.36 12.54 -14.48
N ALA A 112 -5.32 12.54 -15.32
CA ALA A 112 -5.43 12.79 -16.76
C ALA A 112 -5.89 11.55 -17.57
N GLY A 113 -6.20 10.43 -16.92
CA GLY A 113 -6.63 9.18 -17.55
C GLY A 113 -5.49 8.34 -18.14
N ASN A 114 -4.23 8.68 -17.87
CA ASN A 114 -3.07 7.93 -18.32
C ASN A 114 -2.60 6.95 -17.25
N TYR A 115 -3.02 5.69 -17.39
CA TYR A 115 -2.68 4.60 -16.47
C TYR A 115 -1.37 3.87 -16.83
N SER A 116 -0.78 4.12 -18.01
CA SER A 116 0.45 3.43 -18.45
C SER A 116 1.66 3.70 -17.56
N ALA A 117 1.58 4.74 -16.73
CA ALA A 117 2.58 5.07 -15.72
C ALA A 117 2.68 4.00 -14.62
N LEU A 118 1.58 3.29 -14.34
CA LEU A 118 1.50 2.25 -13.32
C LEU A 118 2.25 0.96 -13.71
N ASP A 119 2.61 0.81 -14.99
CA ASP A 119 3.32 -0.37 -15.52
C ASP A 119 4.83 -0.14 -15.65
N LYS A 120 5.33 1.01 -15.18
CA LYS A 120 6.74 1.43 -15.33
C LYS A 120 7.45 1.48 -13.99
N ASP A 121 8.77 1.33 -14.03
CA ASP A 121 9.63 1.65 -12.90
C ASP A 121 9.59 3.15 -12.60
N LEU A 122 9.79 3.52 -11.34
CA LEU A 122 9.84 4.92 -10.91
C LEU A 122 11.30 5.35 -10.77
N THR A 123 11.71 6.33 -11.55
CA THR A 123 13.02 6.95 -11.40
C THR A 123 12.95 8.09 -10.39
N LEU A 124 13.72 7.99 -9.31
CA LEU A 124 13.84 9.02 -8.28
C LEU A 124 14.89 10.03 -8.71
N ALA A 125 14.47 11.02 -9.49
CA ALA A 125 15.35 11.90 -10.26
C ALA A 125 16.41 12.68 -9.44
N LEU A 126 16.19 12.95 -8.15
CA LEU A 126 17.20 13.65 -7.31
C LEU A 126 18.13 12.67 -6.57
N ASP A 127 17.82 11.37 -6.59
CA ASP A 127 18.52 10.33 -5.83
C ASP A 127 19.29 9.34 -6.74
N ASP A 128 19.02 9.37 -8.05
CA ASP A 128 19.47 8.37 -9.05
C ASP A 128 19.11 6.92 -8.69
N ARG A 129 18.11 6.75 -7.83
CA ARG A 129 17.56 5.45 -7.44
C ARG A 129 16.33 5.11 -8.26
N THR A 130 16.09 3.82 -8.42
CA THR A 130 14.90 3.32 -9.11
C THR A 130 14.04 2.52 -8.14
N VAL A 131 12.76 2.86 -8.03
CA VAL A 131 11.77 2.00 -7.38
C VAL A 131 11.19 1.08 -8.45
N TYR A 132 11.52 -0.19 -8.35
CA TYR A 132 11.13 -1.15 -9.38
C TYR A 132 9.66 -1.56 -9.26
N ARG A 133 8.97 -1.65 -10.40
CA ARG A 133 7.63 -2.22 -10.49
C ARG A 133 7.72 -3.72 -10.20
N LEU A 134 6.87 -4.21 -9.31
CA LEU A 134 6.79 -5.65 -9.02
C LEU A 134 6.43 -6.43 -10.28
N ARG A 135 7.23 -7.45 -10.56
CA ARG A 135 7.12 -8.37 -11.70
C ARG A 135 7.90 -9.63 -11.37
N GLU A 136 7.68 -10.67 -12.16
CA GLU A 136 8.46 -11.90 -12.04
C GLU A 136 9.97 -11.60 -12.16
N GLY A 137 10.76 -12.19 -11.26
CA GLY A 137 12.20 -12.00 -11.22
C GLY A 137 12.66 -10.64 -10.71
N ILE A 138 11.81 -9.87 -10.01
CA ILE A 138 12.20 -8.56 -9.48
C ILE A 138 13.24 -8.65 -8.35
N GLU A 139 13.26 -9.76 -7.62
CA GLU A 139 14.20 -10.03 -6.53
C GLU A 139 15.67 -9.91 -6.97
N ARG A 140 15.97 -10.18 -8.24
CA ARG A 140 17.34 -10.11 -8.78
C ARG A 140 17.96 -8.72 -8.68
N PHE A 141 17.14 -7.68 -8.68
CA PHE A 141 17.61 -6.30 -8.54
C PHE A 141 18.00 -5.96 -7.10
N PHE A 142 17.65 -6.82 -6.15
CA PHE A 142 17.95 -6.66 -4.72
C PHE A 142 18.99 -7.68 -4.23
N ILE A 143 19.56 -8.50 -5.12
CA ILE A 143 20.67 -9.40 -4.80
C ILE A 143 21.96 -8.58 -4.78
N THR A 144 22.51 -8.37 -3.58
CA THR A 144 23.78 -7.65 -3.40
C THR A 144 25.02 -8.53 -3.53
N ASP A 145 24.88 -9.84 -3.29
CA ASP A 145 25.96 -10.83 -3.44
C ASP A 145 25.50 -12.01 -4.28
N ILE A 146 25.95 -12.05 -5.54
CA ILE A 146 25.59 -13.10 -6.51
C ILE A 146 26.23 -14.46 -6.19
N ASN A 147 27.28 -14.48 -5.35
CA ASN A 147 27.96 -15.72 -4.97
C ASN A 147 27.32 -16.39 -3.76
N ASN A 148 26.39 -15.71 -3.08
CA ASN A 148 25.63 -16.26 -1.98
C ASN A 148 24.32 -16.90 -2.50
N PRO A 149 24.18 -18.23 -2.47
CA PRO A 149 22.98 -18.91 -2.97
C PRO A 149 21.72 -18.58 -2.17
N ALA A 150 21.83 -18.04 -0.94
CA ALA A 150 20.70 -17.58 -0.14
C ALA A 150 20.29 -16.13 -0.43
N ALA A 151 21.04 -15.38 -1.25
CA ALA A 151 20.80 -13.96 -1.46
C ALA A 151 19.44 -13.66 -2.08
N SER A 152 18.92 -14.53 -2.96
CA SER A 152 17.58 -14.36 -3.53
C SER A 152 16.48 -14.44 -2.46
N SER A 153 16.59 -15.38 -1.52
CA SER A 153 15.62 -15.50 -0.42
C SER A 153 15.69 -14.29 0.51
N GLN A 154 16.89 -13.83 0.87
CA GLN A 154 17.07 -12.64 1.71
C GLN A 154 16.56 -11.36 1.04
N ALA A 155 16.74 -11.23 -0.27
CA ALA A 155 16.20 -10.13 -1.06
C ALA A 155 14.66 -10.12 -1.03
N GLN A 156 14.03 -11.29 -1.20
CA GLN A 156 12.57 -11.41 -1.19
C GLN A 156 11.96 -11.12 0.19
N SER A 157 12.61 -11.53 1.28
CA SER A 157 12.14 -11.29 2.66
C SER A 157 12.12 -9.82 3.08
N ASN A 158 12.65 -8.90 2.27
CA ASN A 158 12.64 -7.46 2.54
C ASN A 158 11.69 -6.65 1.64
N VAL A 159 11.11 -7.28 0.60
CA VAL A 159 10.14 -6.63 -0.28
C VAL A 159 8.74 -6.90 0.24
N TYR A 160 8.12 -5.90 0.88
CA TYR A 160 6.71 -5.96 1.22
C TYR A 160 5.83 -5.80 -0.03
N ILE A 161 4.78 -6.61 -0.11
CA ILE A 161 3.86 -6.73 -1.25
C ILE A 161 2.45 -6.29 -0.88
N MET A 162 2.03 -6.60 0.35
CA MET A 162 0.69 -6.28 0.83
C MET A 162 0.73 -6.04 2.34
N THR A 163 -0.12 -5.14 2.81
CA THR A 163 -0.27 -4.86 4.24
C THR A 163 -1.73 -4.62 4.60
N ASP A 164 -2.09 -4.86 5.86
CA ASP A 164 -3.28 -4.24 6.44
C ASP A 164 -3.15 -2.71 6.35
N ILE A 165 -4.28 -2.00 6.26
CA ILE A 165 -4.24 -0.54 6.31
C ILE A 165 -3.67 -0.10 7.66
N VAL A 166 -2.61 0.69 7.57
CA VAL A 166 -2.06 1.46 8.69
C VAL A 166 -2.57 2.88 8.59
N ALA A 167 -3.02 3.43 9.71
CA ALA A 167 -3.41 4.83 9.84
C ALA A 167 -2.73 5.41 11.07
N SER A 168 -2.70 6.73 11.23
CA SER A 168 -2.20 7.30 12.49
C SER A 168 -3.28 7.58 13.52
N ARG A 169 -4.57 7.43 13.14
CA ARG A 169 -5.71 7.45 14.06
C ARG A 169 -6.10 6.04 14.46
N SER A 170 -6.31 5.84 15.76
CA SER A 170 -6.71 4.54 16.33
C SER A 170 -8.00 3.97 15.72
N GLY A 171 -8.93 4.82 15.27
CA GLY A 171 -10.20 4.39 14.64
C GLY A 171 -10.10 4.03 13.16
N GLU A 172 -8.91 4.11 12.58
CA GLU A 172 -8.66 3.84 11.15
C GLU A 172 -7.67 2.68 10.95
N PHE A 173 -7.31 1.97 12.02
CA PHE A 173 -6.59 0.70 11.93
C PHE A 173 -7.55 -0.45 11.66
N ASN A 174 -7.09 -1.39 10.84
CA ASN A 174 -7.76 -2.68 10.70
C ASN A 174 -7.38 -3.68 11.80
N HIS A 175 -6.39 -3.35 12.63
CA HIS A 175 -6.00 -4.15 13.78
C HIS A 175 -5.82 -3.26 15.03
N LEU A 176 -6.71 -3.46 16.01
CA LEU A 176 -6.54 -2.96 17.37
C LEU A 176 -6.16 -4.13 18.32
N PRO A 177 -5.11 -3.99 19.16
CA PRO A 177 -4.25 -2.81 19.34
C PRO A 177 -3.08 -2.72 18.34
N GLY A 178 -3.08 -1.66 17.53
CA GLY A 178 -1.94 -0.98 16.90
C GLY A 178 -0.90 -1.84 16.17
N GLY A 179 -1.15 -2.20 14.93
CA GLY A 179 -0.19 -2.86 14.04
C GLY A 179 -0.79 -3.26 12.70
N ALA A 180 -0.01 -3.96 11.89
CA ALA A 180 -0.44 -4.53 10.63
C ALA A 180 0.29 -5.84 10.33
N ASN A 181 -0.42 -6.78 9.72
CA ASN A 181 0.19 -7.90 9.03
C ASN A 181 0.78 -7.41 7.70
N VAL A 182 2.02 -7.79 7.44
CA VAL A 182 2.76 -7.45 6.23
C VAL A 182 3.17 -8.73 5.52
N LEU A 183 2.72 -8.88 4.27
CA LEU A 183 3.11 -9.96 3.36
C LEU A 183 4.33 -9.52 2.55
N TYR A 184 5.33 -10.40 2.47
CA TYR A 184 6.56 -10.18 1.71
C TYR A 184 6.62 -11.05 0.44
N LEU A 185 7.59 -10.78 -0.43
CA LEU A 185 7.71 -11.41 -1.75
C LEU A 185 8.01 -12.92 -1.69
N ASP A 186 8.65 -13.39 -0.62
CA ASP A 186 8.89 -14.82 -0.36
C ASP A 186 7.64 -15.55 0.21
N GLY A 187 6.53 -14.83 0.38
CA GLY A 187 5.26 -15.35 0.87
C GLY A 187 5.12 -15.39 2.38
N HIS A 188 6.13 -14.97 3.16
CA HIS A 188 5.96 -14.90 4.61
C HIS A 188 5.11 -13.70 5.02
N VAL A 189 4.44 -13.84 6.17
CA VAL A 189 3.67 -12.76 6.80
C VAL A 189 4.24 -12.49 8.18
N GLU A 190 4.47 -11.22 8.47
CA GLU A 190 4.93 -10.74 9.77
C GLU A 190 3.91 -9.76 10.35
N PHE A 191 3.58 -9.91 11.64
CA PHE A 191 2.84 -8.86 12.34
C PHE A 191 3.82 -7.82 12.89
N ILE A 192 3.69 -6.58 12.41
CA ILE A 192 4.49 -5.45 12.86
C ILE A 192 3.62 -4.53 13.72
N ARG A 193 4.08 -4.25 14.95
CA ARG A 193 3.42 -3.29 15.83
C ARG A 193 3.62 -1.86 15.32
N PHE A 194 2.59 -1.04 15.43
CA PHE A 194 2.66 0.37 15.06
C PHE A 194 3.03 1.25 16.27
N PRO A 195 3.95 2.22 16.12
CA PRO A 195 4.82 2.43 14.96
C PRO A 195 5.91 1.35 14.86
N GLY A 196 6.14 0.88 13.64
CA GLY A 196 7.08 -0.19 13.33
C GLY A 196 8.50 0.32 13.03
N PRO A 197 9.41 -0.59 12.63
CA PRO A 197 10.77 -0.24 12.21
C PRO A 197 10.79 0.79 11.08
N ARG A 198 11.86 1.61 11.05
CA ARG A 198 12.04 2.75 10.12
C ARG A 198 11.73 2.44 8.65
N ILE A 199 12.05 1.25 8.18
CA ILE A 199 11.94 0.83 6.77
C ILE A 199 10.76 -0.12 6.51
N SER A 200 9.92 -0.36 7.51
CA SER A 200 8.71 -1.18 7.36
C SER A 200 7.56 -0.36 6.77
N PRO A 201 6.54 -0.97 6.14
CA PRO A 201 5.35 -0.24 5.70
C PRO A 201 4.40 0.16 6.86
N VAL A 202 4.85 0.02 8.12
CA VAL A 202 4.04 0.23 9.34
C VAL A 202 4.57 1.44 10.12
N THR A 203 4.90 2.52 9.42
CA THR A 203 5.36 3.79 10.01
C THR A 203 4.35 4.91 9.79
N ARG A 204 4.45 6.00 10.58
CA ARG A 204 3.62 7.20 10.35
C ARG A 204 3.87 7.80 8.97
N ALA A 205 5.13 7.83 8.54
CA ALA A 205 5.50 8.33 7.22
C ALA A 205 4.91 7.50 6.08
N PHE A 206 4.94 6.18 6.22
CA PHE A 206 4.36 5.30 5.22
C PHE A 206 2.84 5.47 5.11
N ALA A 207 2.13 5.65 6.22
CA ALA A 207 0.69 5.98 6.22
C ALA A 207 0.39 7.27 5.41
N VAL A 208 1.20 8.32 5.60
CA VAL A 208 1.09 9.56 4.82
C VAL A 208 1.38 9.34 3.33
N LEU A 209 2.34 8.48 2.99
CA LEU A 209 2.68 8.16 1.60
C LEU A 209 1.51 7.51 0.85
N ILE A 210 0.78 6.61 1.52
CA ILE A 210 -0.33 5.85 0.90
C ILE A 210 -1.68 6.57 0.98
N GLY A 211 -1.71 7.77 1.57
CA GLY A 211 -2.92 8.57 1.67
C GLY A 211 -3.94 8.05 2.69
N SER A 212 -3.55 7.13 3.58
CA SER A 212 -4.39 6.78 4.72
C SER A 212 -4.40 7.95 5.70
N SER A 213 -5.59 8.38 6.10
CA SER A 213 -5.77 9.61 6.87
C SER A 213 -5.04 9.55 8.22
N LEU A 214 -4.46 10.70 8.60
CA LEU A 214 -4.01 10.98 9.97
C LEU A 214 -5.07 11.75 10.73
#